data_AF-A0A1I4KJ76-F1
#
_entry.id   AF-A0A1I4KJ76-F1
#
_cell.length_a   1.000
_cell.length_b   1.000
_cell.length_c   1.000
_cell.angle_alpha   90.00
_cell.angle_beta   90.00
_cell.angle_gamma   90.00
#
_symmetry.space_group_name_H-M   'P 1'
#
loop_
_entity.id
_entity.type
_entity.pdbx_description
1 polymer ?
#
loop_
_entity_poly.entity_id
_entity_poly.type
_entity_poly.pdbx_seq_one_letter_code
_entity_poly.pdbx_strand_id
1 'polypeptide(L)'
;MLTRSYWCEAIAHTPNDGRTFWLGAHAAGSPRLALRWLQQRARHISDQLDPPAARPVLAWLHDDQAHEHALADLASGTPYSHTICDDAVRYLLTARPTTRPRP
;
A
#
# COMPACT_ATOMS: atom_id res chain seq x y z
N MET A 1 -13.21 -17.67 17.69
CA MET A 1 -11.80 -17.34 17.38
C MET A 1 -11.78 -16.31 16.27
N LEU A 2 -11.19 -15.13 16.49
CA LEU A 2 -11.04 -14.09 15.46
C LEU A 2 -9.95 -14.51 14.47
N THR A 3 -10.20 -14.34 13.17
CA THR A 3 -9.18 -14.56 12.13
C THR A 3 -8.61 -13.21 11.75
N ARG A 4 -7.29 -13.02 11.90
CA ARG A 4 -6.62 -11.78 11.48
C ARG A 4 -6.67 -11.71 9.95
N SER A 5 -7.28 -10.66 9.43
CA SER A 5 -7.31 -10.34 8.01
C SER A 5 -6.70 -8.96 7.81
N TYR A 6 -6.36 -8.61 6.58
CA TYR A 6 -5.72 -7.34 6.26
C TYR A 6 -6.56 -6.63 5.21
N TRP A 7 -6.91 -5.39 5.49
CA TRP A 7 -7.53 -4.53 4.50
C TRP A 7 -6.46 -3.69 3.83
N CYS A 8 -6.37 -3.82 2.51
CA CYS A 8 -5.44 -3.07 1.68
C CYS A 8 -6.21 -2.08 0.82
N GLU A 9 -5.68 -0.87 0.70
CA GLU A 9 -6.26 0.19 -0.11
C GLU A 9 -5.20 1.11 -0.72
N ALA A 10 -5.63 1.88 -1.71
CA ALA A 10 -4.81 2.70 -2.58
C ALA A 10 -5.59 3.93 -3.04
N ILE A 11 -5.27 5.11 -2.52
CA ILE A 11 -5.95 6.35 -2.91
C ILE A 11 -4.97 7.28 -3.62
N ALA A 12 -5.45 8.10 -4.54
CA ALA A 12 -4.74 9.29 -4.99
C ALA A 12 -5.31 10.51 -4.26
N HIS A 13 -4.45 11.34 -3.70
CA HIS A 13 -4.83 12.55 -3.00
C HIS A 13 -4.10 13.75 -3.61
N THR A 14 -4.83 14.81 -3.92
CA THR A 14 -4.28 16.08 -4.40
C THR A 14 -4.25 17.09 -3.24
N PRO A 15 -3.10 17.33 -2.58
CA PRO A 15 -3.08 18.16 -1.36
C PRO A 15 -3.53 19.60 -1.56
N ASN A 16 -3.28 20.17 -2.74
CA ASN A 16 -3.65 21.55 -3.03
C ASN A 16 -5.18 21.72 -3.16
N ASP A 17 -5.88 20.70 -3.66
CA ASP A 17 -7.31 20.76 -3.93
C ASP A 17 -8.16 19.96 -2.93
N GLY A 18 -7.51 19.21 -2.02
CA GLY A 18 -8.14 18.34 -1.03
C GLY A 18 -8.90 17.13 -1.61
N ARG A 19 -8.86 16.90 -2.93
CA ARG A 19 -9.59 15.80 -3.57
C ARG A 19 -8.91 14.46 -3.32
N THR A 20 -9.73 13.44 -3.14
CA THR A 20 -9.29 12.06 -2.98
C THR A 20 -10.00 11.17 -4.00
N PHE A 21 -9.23 10.32 -4.67
CA PHE A 21 -9.72 9.38 -5.68
C PHE A 21 -9.39 7.95 -5.27
N TRP A 22 -10.37 7.06 -5.44
CA TRP A 22 -10.26 5.68 -5.03
C TRP A 22 -9.71 4.82 -6.18
N LEU A 23 -8.56 4.15 -6.00
CA LEU A 23 -7.86 3.33 -7.01
C LEU A 23 -8.01 1.80 -6.83
N GLY A 24 -8.69 1.31 -5.78
CA GLY A 24 -9.06 -0.09 -5.58
C GLY A 24 -8.56 -0.75 -4.29
N ALA A 25 -9.36 -1.65 -3.71
CA ALA A 25 -9.10 -2.31 -2.41
C ALA A 25 -8.97 -3.82 -2.51
N HIS A 26 -8.40 -4.42 -1.47
CA HIS A 26 -8.33 -5.87 -1.34
C HIS A 26 -8.30 -6.35 0.11
N ALA A 27 -9.01 -7.44 0.39
CA ALA A 27 -8.91 -8.16 1.65
C ALA A 27 -7.91 -9.31 1.52
N ALA A 28 -6.82 -9.27 2.28
CA ALA A 28 -5.78 -10.29 2.29
C ALA A 28 -5.82 -11.15 3.57
N GLY A 29 -5.54 -12.44 3.42
CA GLY A 29 -5.52 -13.39 4.54
C GLY A 29 -4.21 -13.43 5.34
N SER A 30 -3.18 -12.70 4.92
CA SER A 30 -1.86 -12.70 5.58
C SER A 30 -1.07 -11.40 5.30
N PRO A 31 -0.07 -11.06 6.14
CA PRO A 31 0.83 -9.93 5.87
C PRO A 31 1.50 -10.01 4.50
N ARG A 32 1.93 -11.21 4.09
CA ARG A 32 2.62 -11.43 2.81
C ARG A 32 1.72 -11.16 1.61
N LEU A 33 0.45 -11.57 1.69
CA LEU A 33 -0.53 -11.28 0.64
C LEU A 33 -0.91 -9.80 0.62
N ALA A 34 -0.99 -9.15 1.78
CA ALA A 34 -1.22 -7.72 1.88
C ALA A 34 -0.10 -6.91 1.22
N LEU A 35 1.16 -7.19 1.58
CA LEU A 35 2.32 -6.52 0.99
C LEU A 35 2.43 -6.79 -0.52
N ARG A 36 2.17 -8.03 -0.96
CA ARG A 36 2.14 -8.37 -2.40
C ARG A 36 1.12 -7.53 -3.16
N TRP A 37 -0.05 -7.29 -2.57
CA TRP A 37 -1.06 -6.43 -3.20
C TRP A 37 -0.59 -4.97 -3.30
N LEU A 38 0.06 -4.43 -2.24
CA LEU A 38 0.64 -3.08 -2.29
C LEU A 38 1.72 -2.97 -3.38
N GLN A 39 2.62 -3.96 -3.48
CA GLN A 39 3.66 -4.01 -4.50
C GLN A 39 3.08 -4.04 -5.92
N GLN A 40 2.04 -4.86 -6.14
CA GLN A 40 1.37 -4.90 -7.45
C GLN A 40 0.74 -3.54 -7.78
N ARG A 41 0.07 -2.90 -6.81
CA ARG A 41 -0.56 -1.61 -7.05
C ARG A 41 0.46 -0.49 -7.27
N ALA A 42 1.58 -0.52 -6.55
CA ALA A 42 2.70 0.39 -6.76
C ALA A 42 3.28 0.25 -8.18
N ARG A 43 3.45 -0.98 -8.69
CA ARG A 43 3.87 -1.24 -10.08
C ARG A 43 2.91 -0.62 -11.10
N HIS A 44 1.61 -0.87 -10.94
CA HIS A 44 0.61 -0.29 -11.84
C HIS A 44 0.61 1.25 -11.81
N ILE A 45 0.88 1.86 -10.65
CA ILE A 45 1.02 3.32 -10.55
C ILE A 45 2.30 3.75 -11.26
N SER A 46 3.45 3.11 -11.00
CA SER A 46 4.72 3.49 -11.62
C SER A 46 4.72 3.38 -13.14
N ASP A 47 3.95 2.45 -13.71
CA ASP A 47 3.79 2.29 -15.16
C ASP A 47 3.12 3.51 -15.83
N GLN A 48 2.48 4.38 -15.04
CA GLN A 48 1.78 5.59 -15.50
C GLN A 48 2.52 6.88 -15.16
N LEU A 49 3.62 6.80 -14.40
CA LEU A 49 4.38 7.97 -13.96
C LEU A 49 5.48 8.33 -14.96
N ASP A 50 5.83 9.61 -15.01
CA ASP A 50 7.05 10.04 -15.67
C ASP A 50 8.29 9.40 -15.00
N PRO A 51 9.38 9.15 -15.75
CA PRO A 51 10.55 8.44 -15.24
C PRO A 51 11.13 8.98 -13.91
N PRO A 52 11.20 10.31 -13.66
CA PRO A 52 11.68 10.84 -12.38
C PRO A 52 10.81 10.41 -11.19
N ALA A 53 9.48 10.36 -11.37
CA ALA A 53 8.52 9.98 -10.32
C ALA A 53 8.42 8.45 -10.17
N ALA A 54 8.63 7.68 -11.24
CA ALA A 54 8.62 6.21 -11.20
C ALA A 54 9.84 5.61 -10.44
N ARG A 55 11.03 6.23 -10.56
CA ARG A 55 12.28 5.74 -9.96
C ARG A 55 12.21 5.37 -8.47
N PRO A 56 11.72 6.24 -7.56
CA PRO A 56 11.63 5.89 -6.14
C PRO A 56 10.67 4.72 -5.88
N VAL A 57 9.61 4.57 -6.68
CA VAL A 57 8.68 3.43 -6.57
C VAL A 57 9.38 2.13 -6.96
N LEU A 58 10.13 2.16 -8.07
CA LEU A 58 10.92 1.01 -8.52
C LEU A 58 12.00 0.65 -7.50
N ALA A 59 12.66 1.62 -6.87
CA ALA A 59 13.62 1.38 -5.80
C ALA A 59 12.96 0.68 -4.60
N TRP A 60 11.81 1.17 -4.13
CA TRP A 60 11.05 0.52 -3.05
C TRP A 60 10.61 -0.90 -3.42
N LEU A 61 10.18 -1.14 -4.66
CA LEU A 61 9.78 -2.48 -5.14
C LEU A 61 10.91 -3.51 -5.11
N HIS A 62 12.16 -3.07 -4.99
CA HIS A 62 13.35 -3.91 -4.87
C HIS A 62 14.03 -3.78 -3.50
N ASP A 63 13.44 -3.07 -2.55
CA ASP A 63 13.98 -2.86 -1.20
C ASP A 63 13.49 -3.96 -0.25
N ASP A 64 14.27 -5.03 -0.15
CA ASP A 64 13.96 -6.16 0.73
C ASP A 64 13.88 -5.75 2.21
N GLN A 65 14.69 -4.78 2.66
CA GLN A 65 14.65 -4.31 4.04
C GLN A 65 13.35 -3.57 4.34
N ALA A 66 12.89 -2.70 3.43
CA ALA A 66 11.60 -2.03 3.56
C ALA A 66 10.43 -3.04 3.57
N HIS A 67 10.52 -4.10 2.77
CA HIS A 67 9.52 -5.16 2.75
C HIS A 67 9.49 -5.98 4.04
N GLU A 68 10.66 -6.34 4.58
CA GLU A 68 10.75 -7.04 5.87
C GLU A 68 10.18 -6.19 7.01
N HIS A 69 10.50 -4.89 7.03
CA HIS A 69 9.93 -3.96 7.98
C HIS A 69 8.39 -3.89 7.88
N ALA A 70 7.86 -3.74 6.66
CA ALA A 70 6.41 -3.74 6.44
C ALA A 70 5.74 -5.03 6.90
N LEU A 71 6.37 -6.19 6.68
CA LEU A 71 5.86 -7.48 7.16
C LEU A 71 5.86 -7.56 8.68
N ALA A 72 6.91 -7.05 9.35
CA ALA A 72 7.00 -7.02 10.81
C ALA A 72 5.90 -6.14 11.42
N ASP A 73 5.63 -4.97 10.84
CA ASP A 73 4.55 -4.09 11.27
C ASP A 73 3.18 -4.78 11.15
N LEU A 74 2.88 -5.34 9.98
CA LEU A 74 1.61 -6.04 9.74
C LEU A 74 1.46 -7.29 10.62
N ALA A 75 2.55 -8.01 10.91
CA ALA A 75 2.55 -9.16 11.80
C ALA A 75 2.35 -8.75 13.26
N SER A 76 2.88 -7.61 13.70
CA SER A 76 2.67 -7.11 15.06
C SER A 76 1.24 -6.55 15.27
N GLY A 77 0.59 -6.08 14.21
CA GLY A 77 -0.74 -5.46 14.30
C GLY A 77 -0.75 -3.98 13.98
N THR A 78 0.39 -3.46 13.55
CA THR A 78 0.56 -2.07 13.12
C THR A 78 0.16 -1.94 11.64
N PRO A 79 -0.60 -0.91 11.25
CA PRO A 79 -0.84 -0.63 9.85
C PRO A 79 0.45 -0.15 9.18
N TYR A 80 0.65 -0.56 7.93
CA TYR A 80 1.74 -0.09 7.10
C TYR A 80 1.21 0.85 6.01
N SER A 81 1.96 1.90 5.68
CA SER A 81 1.64 2.83 4.61
C SER A 81 2.88 3.17 3.78
N HIS A 82 2.71 3.21 2.46
CA HIS A 82 3.72 3.68 1.52
C HIS A 82 3.12 4.80 0.67
N THR A 83 3.86 5.90 0.53
CA THR A 83 3.42 7.08 -0.22
C THR A 83 4.29 7.26 -1.46
N ILE A 84 3.64 7.33 -2.62
CA ILE A 84 4.28 7.67 -3.89
C ILE A 84 3.96 9.13 -4.21
N CYS A 85 5.00 9.90 -4.51
CA CYS A 85 4.88 11.32 -4.85
C CYS A 85 4.98 11.51 -6.37
N ASP A 86 4.02 12.24 -6.93
CA ASP A 86 3.99 12.64 -8.33
C ASP A 86 3.53 14.10 -8.41
N ASP A 87 4.46 15.04 -8.44
CA ASP A 87 4.23 16.49 -8.42
C ASP A 87 3.13 16.94 -7.41
N ALA A 88 1.92 17.23 -7.89
CA ALA A 88 0.76 17.66 -7.08
C ALA A 88 -0.09 16.51 -6.52
N VAL A 89 0.20 15.27 -6.89
CA VAL A 89 -0.53 14.05 -6.49
C VAL A 89 0.29 13.23 -5.49
N ARG A 90 -0.38 12.66 -4.50
CA ARG A 90 0.18 11.69 -3.55
C ARG A 90 -0.65 10.42 -3.65
N TYR A 91 -0.03 9.31 -4.03
CA TYR A 91 -0.67 8.01 -3.97
C TYR A 91 -0.35 7.37 -2.63
N LEU A 92 -1.38 7.08 -1.84
CA LEU A 92 -1.23 6.43 -0.55
C LEU A 92 -1.69 4.98 -0.66
N LEU A 93 -0.74 4.06 -0.44
CA LEU A 93 -0.94 2.62 -0.39
C LEU A 93 -0.92 2.20 1.08
N THR A 94 -2.02 1.67 1.60
CA THR A 94 -2.09 1.23 3.00
C THR A 94 -2.49 -0.23 3.11
N ALA A 95 -1.93 -0.92 4.11
CA ALA A 95 -2.42 -2.19 4.57
C ALA A 95 -2.62 -2.10 6.08
N ARG A 96 -3.83 -2.40 6.55
CA ARG A 96 -4.17 -2.36 7.97
C ARG A 96 -4.71 -3.71 8.44
N PRO A 97 -4.26 -4.22 9.59
CA PRO A 97 -4.87 -5.38 10.22
C PRO A 97 -6.34 -5.10 10.55
N THR A 98 -7.17 -6.11 10.37
CA THR A 98 -8.60 -6.10 10.66
C THR A 98 -8.97 -7.37 11.40
N THR A 99 -9.89 -7.23 12.35
CA THR A 99 -10.51 -8.35 13.04
C THR A 99 -11.85 -8.62 12.38
N ARG A 100 -11.94 -9.72 11.62
CA ARG A 100 -13.24 -10.16 11.10
C ARG A 100 -13.85 -11.18 12.07
N PRO A 101 -15.10 -10.99 12.54
CA PRO A 101 -15.83 -12.06 13.21
C PRO A 101 -15.99 -13.25 12.24
N ARG A 102 -15.77 -14.46 12.75
CA ARG A 102 -16.03 -15.69 11.98
C ARG A 102 -17.57 -15.81 11.84
N PRO A 103 -18.13 -16.10 10.65
CA PRO A 103 -19.56 -16.37 10.51
C PRO A 103 -19.97 -17.59 11.34
#